data_AF-A0A4D4KAZ6-F1
#
_entry.id   AF-A0A4D4KAZ6-F1
#
_cell.length_a   1.000
_cell.length_b   1.000
_cell.length_c   1.000
_cell.angle_alpha   90.00
_cell.angle_beta   90.00
_cell.angle_gamma   90.00
#
_symmetry.space_group_name_H-M   'P 1'
#
loop_
_entity.id
_entity.type
_entity.pdbx_description
1 polymer ?
#
loop_
_entity_poly.entity_id
_entity_poly.type
_entity_poly.pdbx_seq_one_letter_code
_entity_poly.pdbx_strand_id
1 'polypeptide(L)'
;MRRRIRSRIRSRISLRTAAAAGGIVLAAAAAMTGPATASPGAAGPQAAAGSSGPADAASSQRALDVEYFTGPGAHPRHTEVPAATPERLARAARSLSAQETAADGEVTSLIGNGTTADKLDVVFIGDGYTASQQTDFQADARSKWDQMSAVEPYASYKDLFNVWTVDAVSNQSGVSGDPSRDVVKDTALGSYFWCDDIERLLCVDTAKVESYAAKAPEADLVVVLGNSTKYGGAGYTLTSQVGYDGIATASSDHADSDQIAVHETGHSLGKLADEYFYPEYGTYTGAEPDEGNATTLTADQMTAQQKKWYRWIGQTSPDGGTVGAYEGGRYYPKGINRPTDNSIMRTLGREFSLPGREAMIAGFNSHASVLSSRTATTTALKRSAGIQVSVPKSASLKWYVDGAEVTAANGKKSVTPATLGVPSDGATHTVTAKATDGTNAVKDPALRKLLTDSRTWKVTN
;
A
#
# COMPACT_ATOMS: atom_id res chain seq x y z
N MET A 1 35.08 23.78 -21.65
CA MET A 1 34.12 24.78 -21.12
C MET A 1 33.07 24.07 -20.26
N ARG A 2 32.93 24.50 -19.01
CA ARG A 2 32.14 23.86 -17.94
C ARG A 2 30.63 23.87 -18.26
N ARG A 3 29.94 22.73 -18.12
CA ARG A 3 28.48 22.71 -17.90
C ARG A 3 28.19 22.04 -16.56
N ARG A 4 27.77 22.88 -15.60
CA ARG A 4 27.33 22.52 -14.24
C ARG A 4 26.06 21.66 -14.33
N ILE A 5 26.11 20.43 -13.82
CA ILE A 5 24.93 19.62 -13.54
C ILE A 5 24.47 19.97 -12.13
N ARG A 6 23.30 20.61 -12.01
CA ARG A 6 22.65 20.90 -10.73
C ARG A 6 22.00 19.62 -10.21
N SER A 7 22.52 19.11 -9.10
CA SER A 7 21.87 18.11 -8.25
C SER A 7 20.58 18.68 -7.67
N ARG A 8 19.41 18.14 -8.06
CA ARG A 8 18.14 18.39 -7.38
C ARG A 8 18.01 17.41 -6.22
N ILE A 9 18.25 17.91 -5.01
CA ILE A 9 17.84 17.28 -3.76
C ILE A 9 16.30 17.30 -3.75
N ARG A 10 15.66 16.14 -3.82
CA ARG A 10 14.21 16.02 -3.56
C ARG A 10 14.01 16.06 -2.04
N SER A 11 13.66 17.25 -1.55
CA SER A 11 13.04 17.44 -0.25
C SER A 11 11.66 16.78 -0.26
N ARG A 12 11.36 15.95 0.76
CA ARG A 12 9.99 15.51 1.06
C ARG A 12 9.17 16.75 1.43
N ILE A 13 8.50 17.37 0.45
CA ILE A 13 7.42 18.31 0.70
C ILE A 13 6.13 17.51 0.55
N SER A 14 5.64 16.99 1.67
CA SER A 14 4.23 16.65 1.81
C SER A 14 3.46 17.97 1.65
N LEU A 15 2.59 18.05 0.65
CA LEU A 15 1.60 19.12 0.54
C LEU A 15 0.60 18.94 1.70
N ARG A 16 0.99 19.36 2.91
CA ARG A 16 0.08 19.48 4.05
C ARG A 16 -0.54 20.86 4.00
N THR A 17 -1.85 20.86 3.81
CA THR A 17 -2.78 21.99 3.86
C THR A 17 -2.55 22.83 5.13
N ALA A 18 -2.18 24.09 4.95
CA ALA A 18 -2.29 25.10 5.97
C ALA A 18 -3.72 25.67 5.93
N ALA A 19 -4.49 25.45 6.99
CA ALA A 19 -5.69 26.23 7.27
C ALA A 19 -5.74 26.52 8.77
N ALA A 20 -5.34 27.74 9.13
CA ALA A 20 -5.63 28.34 10.41
C ALA A 20 -6.17 29.76 10.19
N ALA A 21 -7.43 29.92 10.61
CA ALA A 21 -8.07 31.10 11.21
C ALA A 21 -7.78 32.52 10.69
N GLY A 22 -8.87 33.19 10.30
CA GLY A 22 -9.18 34.54 10.78
C GLY A 22 -8.96 35.69 9.80
N GLY A 23 -10.04 36.44 9.50
CA GLY A 23 -9.91 37.78 8.92
C GLY A 23 -11.10 38.25 8.10
N ILE A 24 -12.08 38.87 8.77
CA ILE A 24 -13.14 39.71 8.20
C ILE A 24 -12.51 40.92 7.47
N VAL A 25 -12.88 41.19 6.20
CA VAL A 25 -13.03 42.56 5.65
C VAL A 25 -14.11 42.58 4.55
N LEU A 26 -14.96 43.61 4.62
CA LEU A 26 -16.09 44.00 3.77
C LEU A 26 -15.70 44.63 2.41
N ALA A 27 -16.69 44.59 1.48
CA ALA A 27 -16.98 45.54 0.38
C ALA A 27 -16.02 45.51 -0.85
N ALA A 28 -16.42 45.81 -2.09
CA ALA A 28 -17.60 46.45 -2.67
C ALA A 28 -17.79 46.01 -4.15
N ALA A 29 -19.00 46.23 -4.66
CA ALA A 29 -19.40 46.03 -6.05
C ALA A 29 -18.76 47.04 -7.02
N ALA A 30 -18.58 46.62 -8.28
CA ALA A 30 -18.60 47.52 -9.44
C ALA A 30 -19.04 46.74 -10.69
N ALA A 31 -20.27 46.98 -11.12
CA ALA A 31 -20.74 46.71 -12.46
C ALA A 31 -20.25 47.82 -13.40
N MET A 32 -19.82 47.51 -14.62
CA MET A 32 -19.94 48.42 -15.76
C MET A 32 -20.17 47.67 -17.07
N THR A 33 -21.06 48.31 -17.83
CA THR A 33 -21.75 48.01 -19.07
C THR A 33 -20.89 48.16 -20.33
N GLY A 34 -21.24 47.46 -21.41
CA GLY A 34 -20.84 47.83 -22.77
C GLY A 34 -21.45 46.90 -23.85
N PRO A 35 -22.12 47.41 -24.90
CA PRO A 35 -23.06 46.65 -25.72
C PRO A 35 -22.46 46.10 -27.02
N ALA A 36 -23.08 45.08 -27.61
CA ALA A 36 -22.93 44.77 -29.03
C ALA A 36 -24.24 44.28 -29.64
N THR A 37 -24.52 44.82 -30.81
CA THR A 37 -25.76 44.83 -31.60
C THR A 37 -26.01 43.54 -32.40
N ALA A 38 -27.31 43.28 -32.64
CA ALA A 38 -27.94 42.26 -33.49
C ALA A 38 -27.45 42.28 -34.98
N SER A 39 -27.65 41.33 -35.90
CA SER A 39 -28.59 40.18 -36.15
C SER A 39 -28.17 39.54 -37.52
N PRO A 40 -28.90 38.63 -38.22
CA PRO A 40 -29.58 37.37 -37.85
C PRO A 40 -29.26 36.19 -38.83
N GLY A 41 -29.71 34.95 -38.55
CA GLY A 41 -29.83 33.92 -39.61
C GLY A 41 -30.04 32.46 -39.20
N ALA A 42 -31.31 32.02 -39.22
CA ALA A 42 -31.82 30.68 -39.58
C ALA A 42 -31.75 29.45 -38.61
N ALA A 43 -32.84 29.30 -37.84
CA ALA A 43 -33.81 28.18 -37.85
C ALA A 43 -33.43 26.74 -37.39
N GLY A 44 -33.78 26.43 -36.12
CA GLY A 44 -34.77 25.40 -35.72
C GLY A 44 -34.26 24.05 -35.16
N PRO A 45 -35.04 23.33 -34.31
CA PRO A 45 -36.28 23.68 -33.59
C PRO A 45 -36.16 23.59 -32.04
N GLN A 46 -37.10 24.30 -31.39
CA GLN A 46 -37.31 24.37 -29.93
C GLN A 46 -37.99 23.12 -29.36
N ALA A 47 -37.61 22.85 -28.12
CA ALA A 47 -38.23 21.92 -27.18
C ALA A 47 -39.68 22.29 -26.86
N ALA A 48 -40.51 21.26 -26.73
CA ALA A 48 -41.78 21.33 -26.02
C ALA A 48 -41.53 21.05 -24.52
N ALA A 49 -42.05 21.93 -23.68
CA ALA A 49 -42.04 21.81 -22.23
C ALA A 49 -42.88 20.61 -21.77
N GLY A 50 -42.27 19.76 -20.94
CA GLY A 50 -42.93 18.74 -20.14
C GLY A 50 -42.59 18.98 -18.66
N SER A 51 -43.62 19.08 -17.84
CA SER A 51 -43.63 19.42 -16.42
C SER A 51 -42.61 18.65 -15.56
N SER A 52 -41.84 19.39 -14.76
CA SER A 52 -41.00 18.89 -13.67
C SER A 52 -41.85 18.41 -12.49
N GLY A 53 -41.89 17.09 -12.27
CA GLY A 53 -42.16 16.45 -10.98
C GLY A 53 -40.88 15.78 -10.48
N PRO A 54 -40.64 15.68 -9.16
CA PRO A 54 -39.37 15.22 -8.64
C PRO A 54 -39.33 13.68 -8.72
N ALA A 55 -38.48 13.15 -9.59
CA ALA A 55 -38.17 11.73 -9.63
C ALA A 55 -36.66 11.55 -9.75
N ASP A 56 -36.10 10.97 -8.69
CA ASP A 56 -34.94 10.10 -8.68
C ASP A 56 -33.61 10.65 -9.18
N ALA A 57 -33.01 11.51 -8.36
CA ALA A 57 -31.56 11.51 -8.21
C ALA A 57 -31.13 10.25 -7.44
N ALA A 58 -31.24 9.08 -8.06
CA ALA A 58 -30.50 7.92 -7.61
C ALA A 58 -29.02 8.25 -7.80
N SER A 59 -28.30 8.45 -6.69
CA SER A 59 -26.85 8.55 -6.73
C SER A 59 -26.32 7.30 -7.44
N SER A 60 -25.70 7.46 -8.61
CA SER A 60 -24.95 6.35 -9.21
C SER A 60 -23.84 6.00 -8.23
N GLN A 61 -24.05 4.98 -7.40
CA GLN A 61 -23.03 4.47 -6.49
C GLN A 61 -21.82 4.14 -7.35
N ARG A 62 -20.67 4.74 -7.03
CA ARG A 62 -19.43 4.53 -7.77
C ARG A 62 -19.12 3.04 -7.75
N ALA A 63 -19.09 2.42 -8.93
CA ALA A 63 -18.59 1.07 -9.10
C ALA A 63 -17.07 1.06 -8.89
N LEU A 64 -16.58 0.06 -8.19
CA LEU A 64 -15.17 -0.22 -7.96
C LEU A 64 -14.84 -1.56 -8.58
N ASP A 65 -13.76 -1.59 -9.35
CA ASP A 65 -13.18 -2.83 -9.85
C ASP A 65 -12.50 -3.56 -8.69
N VAL A 66 -12.90 -4.81 -8.47
CA VAL A 66 -12.35 -5.66 -7.43
C VAL A 66 -11.90 -7.00 -7.97
N GLU A 67 -10.75 -7.43 -7.47
CA GLU A 67 -10.24 -8.77 -7.67
C GLU A 67 -10.77 -9.72 -6.58
N TYR A 68 -11.02 -10.98 -6.94
CA TYR A 68 -11.41 -12.01 -5.99
C TYR A 68 -10.94 -13.41 -6.38
N PHE A 69 -10.95 -14.29 -5.37
CA PHE A 69 -10.48 -15.66 -5.47
C PHE A 69 -11.58 -16.61 -5.00
N THR A 70 -11.95 -17.58 -5.85
CA THR A 70 -12.95 -18.60 -5.48
C THR A 70 -12.36 -19.74 -4.66
N GLY A 71 -11.03 -19.82 -4.56
CA GLY A 71 -10.27 -20.75 -3.75
C GLY A 71 -8.75 -20.55 -3.94
N PRO A 72 -7.90 -21.16 -3.09
CA PRO A 72 -6.44 -20.98 -3.17
C PRO A 72 -5.81 -21.50 -4.48
N GLY A 73 -6.42 -22.51 -5.11
CA GLY A 73 -6.00 -23.01 -6.42
C GLY A 73 -6.83 -22.47 -7.60
N ALA A 74 -7.75 -21.56 -7.33
CA ALA A 74 -8.66 -21.07 -8.35
C ALA A 74 -8.01 -19.97 -9.18
N HIS A 75 -8.49 -19.86 -10.43
CA HIS A 75 -8.14 -18.74 -11.30
C HIS A 75 -8.78 -17.46 -10.74
N PRO A 76 -8.00 -16.39 -10.50
CA PRO A 76 -8.55 -15.15 -9.98
C PRO A 76 -9.48 -14.49 -11.00
N ARG A 77 -10.37 -13.64 -10.52
CA ARG A 77 -11.42 -13.00 -11.31
C ARG A 77 -11.61 -11.55 -10.88
N HIS A 78 -12.08 -10.74 -11.81
CA HIS A 78 -12.45 -9.35 -11.57
C HIS A 78 -13.96 -9.16 -11.73
N THR A 79 -14.54 -8.25 -10.98
CA THR A 79 -15.91 -7.76 -11.18
C THR A 79 -16.05 -6.32 -10.68
N GLU A 80 -17.11 -5.64 -11.07
CA GLU A 80 -17.45 -4.31 -10.56
C GLU A 80 -18.44 -4.42 -9.40
N VAL A 81 -18.09 -3.82 -8.26
CA VAL A 81 -18.93 -3.82 -7.06
C VAL A 81 -19.25 -2.40 -6.60
N PRO A 82 -20.38 -2.16 -5.91
CA PRO A 82 -20.66 -0.87 -5.33
C PRO A 82 -19.63 -0.48 -4.26
N ALA A 83 -19.24 0.79 -4.22
CA ALA A 83 -18.36 1.31 -3.16
C ALA A 83 -18.98 1.26 -1.74
N ALA A 84 -20.32 1.28 -1.66
CA ALA A 84 -21.06 1.25 -0.41
C ALA A 84 -21.71 -0.12 -0.19
N THR A 85 -21.97 -0.48 1.07
CA THR A 85 -22.75 -1.67 1.37
C THR A 85 -24.17 -1.52 0.80
N PRO A 86 -24.71 -2.49 0.04
CA PRO A 86 -26.05 -2.39 -0.54
C PRO A 86 -27.14 -2.18 0.51
N GLU A 87 -28.16 -1.36 0.20
CA GLU A 87 -29.25 -1.03 1.13
C GLU A 87 -30.01 -2.27 1.65
N ARG A 88 -30.09 -3.34 0.84
CA ARG A 88 -30.70 -4.62 1.28
C ARG A 88 -30.00 -5.23 2.51
N LEU A 89 -28.73 -4.89 2.73
CA LEU A 89 -27.92 -5.32 3.86
C LEU A 89 -27.81 -4.23 4.94
N ALA A 90 -28.24 -2.99 4.64
CA ALA A 90 -28.31 -1.92 5.61
C ALA A 90 -29.45 -2.19 6.59
N ARG A 91 -29.14 -2.57 7.82
CA ARG A 91 -30.12 -2.58 8.92
C ARG A 91 -30.13 -1.23 9.63
N ALA A 92 -31.22 -0.94 10.34
CA ALA A 92 -31.23 0.15 11.29
C ALA A 92 -30.16 -0.12 12.36
N ALA A 93 -29.03 0.59 12.24
CA ALA A 93 -27.91 0.38 13.13
C ALA A 93 -28.28 0.81 14.55
N ARG A 94 -28.01 -0.05 15.53
CA ARG A 94 -28.06 0.38 16.93
C ARG A 94 -26.95 1.42 17.12
N SER A 95 -27.22 2.52 17.81
CA SER A 95 -26.14 3.41 18.22
C SER A 95 -25.26 2.70 19.25
N LEU A 96 -23.94 2.75 19.06
CA LEU A 96 -22.98 2.29 20.07
C LEU A 96 -23.26 3.00 21.40
N SER A 97 -23.19 2.25 22.50
CA SER A 97 -23.22 2.80 23.85
C SER A 97 -22.00 3.70 24.08
N ALA A 98 -22.02 4.50 25.15
CA ALA A 98 -20.87 5.36 25.47
C ALA A 98 -19.56 4.59 25.66
N GLN A 99 -19.62 3.37 26.22
CA GLN A 99 -18.45 2.51 26.39
C GLN A 99 -17.94 1.95 25.05
N GLU A 100 -18.85 1.50 24.18
CA GLU A 100 -18.49 0.99 22.86
C GLU A 100 -17.91 2.11 21.98
N THR A 101 -18.50 3.30 22.01
CA THR A 101 -17.97 4.49 21.31
C THR A 101 -16.59 4.90 21.80
N ALA A 102 -16.29 4.71 23.09
CA ALA A 102 -14.96 5.03 23.63
C ALA A 102 -13.87 4.06 23.15
N ALA A 103 -14.23 2.81 22.82
CA ALA A 103 -13.32 1.82 22.25
C ALA A 103 -13.24 1.92 20.71
N ASP A 104 -14.24 2.50 20.05
CA ASP A 104 -14.29 2.58 18.60
C ASP A 104 -13.19 3.48 18.01
N GLY A 105 -12.40 2.91 17.11
CA GLY A 105 -11.29 3.57 16.45
C GLY A 105 -10.00 3.63 17.25
N GLU A 106 -9.90 2.89 18.35
CA GLU A 106 -8.64 2.76 19.06
C GLU A 106 -7.56 2.24 18.10
N VAL A 107 -6.41 2.93 18.09
CA VAL A 107 -5.25 2.58 17.26
C VAL A 107 -4.19 1.94 18.13
N THR A 108 -3.88 0.67 17.89
CA THR A 108 -2.93 -0.10 18.71
C THR A 108 -1.72 -0.52 17.89
N SER A 109 -0.52 -0.36 18.44
CA SER A 109 0.71 -0.90 17.84
C SER A 109 0.85 -2.38 18.18
N LEU A 110 0.72 -3.26 17.18
CA LEU A 110 1.00 -4.69 17.34
C LEU A 110 2.50 -4.99 17.19
N ILE A 111 3.16 -4.33 16.24
CA ILE A 111 4.60 -4.49 15.98
C ILE A 111 5.19 -3.10 15.74
N GLY A 112 6.12 -2.68 16.61
CA GLY A 112 6.80 -1.39 16.53
C GLY A 112 8.29 -1.54 16.27
N ASN A 113 8.69 -1.66 15.00
CA ASN A 113 10.08 -1.80 14.57
C ASN A 113 10.79 -0.45 14.39
N GLY A 114 10.06 0.67 14.39
CA GLY A 114 10.62 2.01 14.26
C GLY A 114 9.54 3.10 14.24
N THR A 115 9.95 4.33 13.93
CA THR A 115 9.01 5.42 13.68
C THR A 115 8.30 5.22 12.35
N THR A 116 7.09 5.76 12.21
CA THR A 116 6.32 5.71 10.96
C THR A 116 7.05 6.39 9.79
N ALA A 117 7.94 7.35 10.08
CA ALA A 117 8.76 7.99 9.05
C ALA A 117 9.85 7.09 8.41
N ASP A 118 10.23 6.02 9.12
CA ASP A 118 11.34 5.11 8.76
C ASP A 118 10.86 3.69 8.41
N LYS A 119 9.57 3.39 8.59
CA LYS A 119 8.99 2.05 8.46
C LYS A 119 7.79 2.10 7.52
N LEU A 120 7.46 0.95 6.96
CA LEU A 120 6.23 0.74 6.23
C LEU A 120 5.13 0.40 7.24
N ASP A 121 4.10 1.22 7.33
CA ASP A 121 3.03 1.04 8.31
C ASP A 121 1.84 0.28 7.69
N VAL A 122 1.67 -0.97 8.13
CA VAL A 122 0.51 -1.81 7.77
C VAL A 122 -0.58 -1.64 8.81
N VAL A 123 -1.78 -1.27 8.38
CA VAL A 123 -2.95 -1.10 9.24
C VAL A 123 -3.97 -2.21 8.96
N PHE A 124 -4.27 -2.99 9.99
CA PHE A 124 -5.41 -3.90 10.01
C PHE A 124 -6.64 -3.20 10.59
N ILE A 125 -7.79 -3.34 9.96
CA ILE A 125 -9.07 -2.83 10.47
C ILE A 125 -10.04 -4.01 10.60
N GLY A 126 -10.56 -4.24 11.80
CA GLY A 126 -11.40 -5.41 12.10
C GLY A 126 -12.88 -5.10 11.94
N ASP A 127 -13.62 -5.89 11.18
CA ASP A 127 -15.08 -5.78 11.07
C ASP A 127 -15.80 -7.03 11.57
N GLY A 128 -16.98 -6.86 12.15
CA GLY A 128 -17.72 -7.95 12.78
C GLY A 128 -17.17 -8.37 14.14
N TYR A 129 -16.34 -7.54 14.78
CA TYR A 129 -15.90 -7.71 16.17
C TYR A 129 -16.65 -6.72 17.07
N THR A 130 -17.35 -7.23 18.07
CA THR A 130 -17.99 -6.39 19.09
C THR A 130 -16.96 -5.74 20.02
N ALA A 131 -17.37 -4.79 20.85
CA ALA A 131 -16.45 -4.17 21.82
C ALA A 131 -15.78 -5.20 22.75
N SER A 132 -16.47 -6.28 23.10
CA SER A 132 -15.90 -7.38 23.91
C SER A 132 -14.95 -8.30 23.15
N GLN A 133 -14.82 -8.16 21.82
CA GLN A 133 -14.02 -9.03 20.95
C GLN A 133 -12.81 -8.29 20.34
N GLN A 134 -12.51 -7.05 20.76
CA GLN A 134 -11.37 -6.31 20.19
C GLN A 134 -10.02 -6.97 20.52
N THR A 135 -9.90 -7.64 21.66
CA THR A 135 -8.71 -8.47 21.96
C THR A 135 -8.57 -9.66 21.00
N ASP A 136 -9.69 -10.28 20.60
CA ASP A 136 -9.68 -11.36 19.61
C ASP A 136 -9.26 -10.83 18.24
N PHE A 137 -9.83 -9.71 17.80
CA PHE A 137 -9.41 -9.02 16.57
C PHE A 137 -7.89 -8.75 16.53
N GLN A 138 -7.33 -8.21 17.61
CA GLN A 138 -5.89 -7.91 17.70
C GLN A 138 -5.04 -9.18 17.62
N ALA A 139 -5.53 -10.30 18.17
CA ALA A 139 -4.88 -11.60 18.04
C ALA A 139 -4.96 -12.14 16.60
N ASP A 140 -6.10 -11.98 15.94
CA ASP A 140 -6.31 -12.40 14.55
C ASP A 140 -5.47 -11.57 13.58
N ALA A 141 -5.38 -10.25 13.80
CA ALA A 141 -4.50 -9.37 13.04
C ALA A 141 -3.03 -9.77 13.19
N ARG A 142 -2.58 -10.14 14.41
CA ARG A 142 -1.23 -10.67 14.62
C ARG A 142 -1.03 -12.00 13.89
N SER A 143 -1.95 -12.93 14.02
CA SER A 143 -1.90 -14.24 13.35
C SER A 143 -1.83 -14.07 11.83
N LYS A 144 -2.66 -13.18 11.28
CA LYS A 144 -2.68 -12.87 9.85
C LYS A 144 -1.37 -12.25 9.39
N TRP A 145 -0.83 -11.30 10.15
CA TRP A 145 0.49 -10.75 9.87
C TRP A 145 1.61 -11.80 9.94
N ASP A 146 1.57 -12.71 10.91
CA ASP A 146 2.58 -13.78 11.03
C ASP A 146 2.53 -14.72 9.80
N GLN A 147 1.34 -15.00 9.26
CA GLN A 147 1.17 -15.74 8.01
C GLN A 147 1.71 -14.96 6.80
N MET A 148 1.30 -13.70 6.62
CA MET A 148 1.78 -12.86 5.51
C MET A 148 3.30 -12.68 5.55
N SER A 149 3.84 -12.40 6.74
CA SER A 149 5.27 -12.17 6.94
C SER A 149 6.11 -13.46 6.95
N ALA A 150 5.50 -14.62 6.78
CA ALA A 150 6.20 -15.87 6.48
C ALA A 150 6.51 -16.04 4.98
N VAL A 151 5.85 -15.27 4.10
CA VAL A 151 6.09 -15.32 2.65
C VAL A 151 7.25 -14.41 2.28
N GLU A 152 8.14 -14.85 1.39
CA GLU A 152 9.24 -14.01 0.92
C GLU A 152 8.80 -13.09 -0.26
N PRO A 153 9.14 -11.78 -0.27
CA PRO A 153 10.22 -11.17 0.51
C PRO A 153 9.85 -10.61 1.88
N TYR A 154 8.60 -10.71 2.35
CA TYR A 154 8.22 -10.19 3.67
C TYR A 154 9.05 -10.81 4.79
N ALA A 155 9.28 -12.13 4.75
CA ALA A 155 10.05 -12.83 5.76
C ALA A 155 11.47 -12.26 5.95
N SER A 156 12.18 -11.99 4.85
CA SER A 156 13.52 -11.37 4.90
C SER A 156 13.49 -9.90 5.32
N TYR A 157 12.38 -9.19 5.10
CA TYR A 157 12.25 -7.74 5.28
C TYR A 157 11.31 -7.31 6.39
N LYS A 158 10.79 -8.22 7.23
CA LYS A 158 9.77 -7.93 8.25
C LYS A 158 10.13 -6.79 9.21
N ASP A 159 11.43 -6.55 9.45
CA ASP A 159 11.94 -5.46 10.30
C ASP A 159 11.77 -4.06 9.66
N LEU A 160 11.37 -3.99 8.38
CA LEU A 160 10.97 -2.73 7.72
C LEU A 160 9.54 -2.32 8.05
N PHE A 161 8.73 -3.22 8.62
CA PHE A 161 7.31 -2.99 8.80
C PHE A 161 6.99 -2.65 10.26
N ASN A 162 6.09 -1.69 10.45
CA ASN A 162 5.27 -1.62 11.64
C ASN A 162 3.90 -2.23 11.32
N VAL A 163 3.24 -2.75 12.35
CA VAL A 163 1.88 -3.29 12.24
C VAL A 163 1.01 -2.66 13.28
N TRP A 164 -0.14 -2.15 12.85
CA TRP A 164 -1.12 -1.45 13.65
C TRP A 164 -2.49 -2.09 13.47
N THR A 165 -3.35 -1.95 14.48
CA THR A 165 -4.78 -2.20 14.36
C THR A 165 -5.56 -0.91 14.53
N VAL A 166 -6.70 -0.83 13.85
CA VAL A 166 -7.77 0.12 14.15
C VAL A 166 -9.02 -0.67 14.49
N ASP A 167 -9.50 -0.49 15.71
CA ASP A 167 -10.61 -1.27 16.28
C ASP A 167 -11.94 -0.70 15.78
N ALA A 168 -12.56 -1.30 14.74
CA ALA A 168 -13.87 -0.86 14.25
C ALA A 168 -14.99 -1.63 14.96
N VAL A 169 -15.53 -1.03 16.03
CA VAL A 169 -16.45 -1.69 16.95
C VAL A 169 -17.80 -1.93 16.28
N SER A 170 -18.10 -3.20 16.04
CA SER A 170 -19.34 -3.66 15.41
C SER A 170 -20.45 -3.92 16.42
N ASN A 171 -21.70 -3.64 16.05
CA ASN A 171 -22.85 -3.96 16.89
C ASN A 171 -23.10 -5.46 17.03
N GLN A 172 -22.74 -6.24 16.02
CA GLN A 172 -22.92 -7.68 15.97
C GLN A 172 -21.63 -8.39 15.60
N SER A 173 -21.46 -9.59 16.16
CA SER A 173 -20.37 -10.49 15.78
C SER A 173 -20.66 -11.22 14.47
N GLY A 174 -19.62 -11.38 13.66
CA GLY A 174 -19.65 -12.07 12.37
C GLY A 174 -19.85 -11.11 11.19
N VAL A 175 -19.95 -11.67 9.99
CA VAL A 175 -20.06 -10.95 8.72
C VAL A 175 -21.41 -11.27 8.05
N SER A 176 -21.99 -10.34 7.29
CA SER A 176 -23.20 -10.64 6.51
C SER A 176 -22.92 -11.72 5.44
N GLY A 177 -23.87 -12.62 5.20
CA GLY A 177 -23.70 -13.75 4.27
C GLY A 177 -23.00 -14.98 4.87
N ASP A 178 -22.79 -15.01 6.19
CA ASP A 178 -22.17 -16.11 6.94
C ASP A 178 -22.99 -16.46 8.21
N PRO A 179 -23.42 -17.73 8.42
CA PRO A 179 -23.16 -18.93 7.61
C PRO A 179 -23.86 -18.98 6.26
N SER A 180 -25.05 -18.38 6.12
CA SER A 180 -25.85 -18.43 4.88
C SER A 180 -26.06 -17.04 4.26
N ARG A 181 -26.34 -17.02 2.95
CA ARG A 181 -26.47 -15.80 2.14
C ARG A 181 -27.50 -14.78 2.67
N ASP A 182 -28.53 -15.25 3.35
CA ASP A 182 -29.62 -14.46 3.91
C ASP A 182 -29.30 -13.82 5.27
N VAL A 183 -28.18 -14.19 5.90
CA VAL A 183 -27.74 -13.58 7.15
C VAL A 183 -27.29 -12.15 6.89
N VAL A 184 -27.85 -11.21 7.64
CA VAL A 184 -27.47 -9.80 7.60
C VAL A 184 -27.09 -9.33 8.99
N LYS A 185 -25.88 -8.79 9.13
CA LYS A 185 -25.26 -8.32 10.36
C LYS A 185 -25.05 -6.81 10.31
N ASP A 186 -25.30 -6.14 11.42
CA ASP A 186 -24.95 -4.74 11.65
C ASP A 186 -23.50 -4.65 12.13
N THR A 187 -22.59 -4.38 11.19
CA THR A 187 -21.15 -4.30 11.43
C THR A 187 -20.61 -2.91 11.08
N ALA A 188 -19.46 -2.56 11.67
CA ALA A 188 -18.89 -1.22 11.57
C ALA A 188 -18.59 -0.84 10.12
N LEU A 189 -17.97 -1.74 9.34
CA LEU A 189 -17.59 -1.51 7.95
C LEU A 189 -18.59 -2.08 6.95
N GLY A 190 -19.64 -2.76 7.42
CA GLY A 190 -20.67 -3.37 6.58
C GLY A 190 -20.15 -4.53 5.73
N SER A 191 -19.14 -5.27 6.18
CA SER A 191 -18.56 -6.37 5.40
C SER A 191 -19.61 -7.43 5.07
N TYR A 192 -19.54 -7.97 3.86
CA TYR A 192 -20.48 -8.99 3.40
C TYR A 192 -19.89 -9.93 2.34
N PHE A 193 -20.20 -11.21 2.48
CA PHE A 193 -20.02 -12.23 1.43
C PHE A 193 -21.15 -12.16 0.39
N TRP A 194 -21.02 -12.94 -0.69
CA TRP A 194 -22.01 -12.95 -1.78
C TRP A 194 -22.15 -11.60 -2.47
N CYS A 195 -21.09 -10.82 -2.44
CA CYS A 195 -20.98 -9.63 -3.26
C CYS A 195 -20.97 -10.05 -4.73
N ASP A 196 -21.77 -9.37 -5.55
CA ASP A 196 -22.03 -9.75 -6.95
C ASP A 196 -22.39 -11.24 -7.14
N ASP A 197 -23.14 -11.81 -6.17
CA ASP A 197 -23.57 -13.21 -6.13
C ASP A 197 -22.44 -14.26 -6.09
N ILE A 198 -21.22 -13.82 -5.78
CA ILE A 198 -20.04 -14.66 -5.60
C ILE A 198 -19.82 -14.94 -4.12
N GLU A 199 -20.00 -16.19 -3.70
CA GLU A 199 -19.94 -16.58 -2.27
C GLU A 199 -18.67 -16.11 -1.55
N ARG A 200 -17.52 -16.18 -2.21
CA ARG A 200 -16.20 -15.90 -1.61
C ARG A 200 -15.75 -14.45 -1.72
N LEU A 201 -16.49 -13.61 -2.46
CA LEU A 201 -16.17 -12.20 -2.60
C LEU A 201 -16.66 -11.46 -1.35
N LEU A 202 -15.69 -11.11 -0.49
CA LEU A 202 -15.90 -10.37 0.76
C LEU A 202 -15.74 -8.88 0.50
N CYS A 203 -16.87 -8.20 0.32
CA CYS A 203 -16.90 -6.76 0.08
C CYS A 203 -17.06 -5.94 1.36
N VAL A 204 -16.64 -4.68 1.32
CA VAL A 204 -16.71 -3.70 2.42
C VAL A 204 -17.28 -2.37 1.92
N ASP A 205 -17.76 -1.51 2.84
CA ASP A 205 -18.03 -0.11 2.54
C ASP A 205 -16.73 0.71 2.56
N THR A 206 -16.23 1.12 1.40
CA THR A 206 -14.91 1.74 1.30
C THR A 206 -14.84 3.13 1.91
N ALA A 207 -15.96 3.86 2.01
CA ALA A 207 -16.00 5.15 2.70
C ALA A 207 -15.89 4.97 4.22
N LYS A 208 -16.47 3.90 4.78
CA LYS A 208 -16.28 3.56 6.19
C LYS A 208 -14.85 3.11 6.45
N VAL A 209 -14.28 2.25 5.60
CA VAL A 209 -12.85 1.85 5.70
C VAL A 209 -11.96 3.09 5.74
N GLU A 210 -12.17 4.04 4.81
CA GLU A 210 -11.43 5.30 4.76
C GLU A 210 -11.54 6.09 6.08
N SER A 211 -12.74 6.17 6.68
CA SER A 211 -12.95 6.88 7.94
C SER A 211 -12.18 6.28 9.13
N TYR A 212 -11.99 4.95 9.15
CA TYR A 212 -11.19 4.28 10.17
C TYR A 212 -9.70 4.36 9.84
N ALA A 213 -9.31 4.18 8.59
CA ALA A 213 -7.93 4.36 8.15
C ALA A 213 -7.40 5.78 8.45
N ALA A 214 -8.26 6.81 8.38
CA ALA A 214 -7.92 8.18 8.75
C ALA A 214 -7.49 8.35 10.22
N LYS A 215 -7.86 7.41 11.12
CA LYS A 215 -7.40 7.39 12.52
C LYS A 215 -5.92 6.98 12.62
N ALA A 216 -5.38 6.31 11.60
CA ALA A 216 -3.98 5.93 11.43
C ALA A 216 -3.39 6.57 10.15
N PRO A 217 -3.21 7.89 10.10
CA PRO A 217 -2.95 8.65 8.86
C PRO A 217 -1.57 8.42 8.22
N GLU A 218 -0.71 7.63 8.86
CA GLU A 218 0.60 7.26 8.31
C GLU A 218 0.55 5.85 7.67
N ALA A 219 -0.64 5.25 7.49
CA ALA A 219 -0.81 3.96 6.83
C ALA A 219 -0.28 3.98 5.39
N ASP A 220 0.58 3.02 5.05
CA ASP A 220 0.99 2.75 3.67
C ASP A 220 0.13 1.67 3.02
N LEU A 221 -0.43 0.77 3.85
CA LEU A 221 -1.25 -0.36 3.42
C LEU A 221 -2.41 -0.58 4.40
N VAL A 222 -3.60 -0.85 3.86
CA VAL A 222 -4.79 -1.19 4.65
C VAL A 222 -5.27 -2.61 4.31
N VAL A 223 -5.45 -3.41 5.36
CA VAL A 223 -6.05 -4.74 5.28
C VAL A 223 -7.28 -4.79 6.19
N VAL A 224 -8.43 -5.16 5.66
CA VAL A 224 -9.67 -5.36 6.44
C VAL A 224 -9.83 -6.83 6.78
N LEU A 225 -10.03 -7.14 8.06
CA LEU A 225 -10.33 -8.50 8.52
C LEU A 225 -11.80 -8.63 8.90
N GLY A 226 -12.56 -9.41 8.15
CA GLY A 226 -13.91 -9.80 8.53
C GLY A 226 -13.88 -10.98 9.51
N ASN A 227 -14.53 -10.84 10.66
CA ASN A 227 -14.66 -11.88 11.69
C ASN A 227 -15.44 -13.09 11.14
N SER A 228 -14.74 -14.04 10.52
CA SER A 228 -15.35 -15.20 9.87
C SER A 228 -14.33 -16.30 9.62
N THR A 229 -14.80 -17.54 9.72
CA THR A 229 -14.08 -18.75 9.32
C THR A 229 -14.33 -19.12 7.87
N LYS A 230 -15.28 -18.48 7.18
CA LYS A 230 -15.57 -18.72 5.76
C LYS A 230 -14.41 -18.18 4.93
N TYR A 231 -13.86 -18.97 4.00
CA TYR A 231 -12.89 -18.43 3.04
C TYR A 231 -13.50 -17.26 2.25
N GLY A 232 -12.72 -16.20 2.07
CA GLY A 232 -12.99 -15.13 1.13
C GLY A 232 -12.20 -13.87 1.44
N GLY A 233 -12.21 -12.97 0.46
CA GLY A 233 -11.40 -11.77 0.40
C GLY A 233 -11.50 -11.12 -0.97
N ALA A 234 -10.94 -9.92 -1.09
CA ALA A 234 -10.96 -9.12 -2.30
C ALA A 234 -9.82 -8.11 -2.33
N GLY A 235 -9.41 -7.73 -3.53
CA GLY A 235 -8.52 -6.63 -3.83
C GLY A 235 -9.26 -5.44 -4.39
N TYR A 236 -9.17 -4.28 -3.76
CA TYR A 236 -9.75 -3.05 -4.28
C TYR A 236 -8.67 -2.19 -4.93
N THR A 237 -8.83 -1.89 -6.23
CA THR A 237 -7.96 -0.94 -6.92
C THR A 237 -8.47 0.48 -6.71
N LEU A 238 -7.95 1.18 -5.71
CA LEU A 238 -8.28 2.58 -5.42
C LEU A 238 -7.10 3.35 -4.84
N THR A 239 -7.18 4.68 -4.91
CA THR A 239 -6.26 5.59 -4.21
C THR A 239 -7.02 6.28 -3.08
N SER A 240 -6.52 6.13 -1.85
CA SER A 240 -7.08 6.73 -0.65
C SER A 240 -6.85 8.25 -0.59
N GLN A 241 -7.70 8.97 0.13
CA GLN A 241 -7.47 10.38 0.46
C GLN A 241 -6.47 10.55 1.61
N VAL A 242 -6.29 9.52 2.44
CA VAL A 242 -5.32 9.52 3.56
C VAL A 242 -3.98 8.87 3.21
N GLY A 243 -3.80 8.41 1.97
CA GLY A 243 -2.47 8.21 1.37
C GLY A 243 -2.04 6.78 1.07
N TYR A 244 -2.84 5.77 1.44
CA TYR A 244 -2.58 4.37 1.07
C TYR A 244 -3.12 4.02 -0.33
N ASP A 245 -2.58 2.95 -0.92
CA ASP A 245 -3.01 2.43 -2.23
C ASP A 245 -3.70 1.07 -2.06
N GLY A 246 -4.96 1.00 -2.48
CA GLY A 246 -5.80 -0.19 -2.47
C GLY A 246 -6.27 -0.66 -1.08
N ILE A 247 -7.23 -1.58 -1.06
CA ILE A 247 -7.69 -2.25 0.16
C ILE A 247 -7.63 -3.75 -0.11
N ALA A 248 -7.01 -4.52 0.78
CA ALA A 248 -7.15 -5.97 0.79
C ALA A 248 -8.19 -6.36 1.85
N THR A 249 -9.14 -7.22 1.51
CA THR A 249 -10.05 -7.84 2.49
C THR A 249 -9.69 -9.31 2.65
N ALA A 250 -9.78 -9.81 3.87
CA ALA A 250 -9.57 -11.22 4.17
C ALA A 250 -10.46 -11.64 5.34
N SER A 251 -10.84 -12.90 5.37
CA SER A 251 -11.50 -13.49 6.55
C SER A 251 -10.44 -13.78 7.62
N SER A 252 -10.70 -13.43 8.87
CA SER A 252 -9.74 -13.56 9.97
C SER A 252 -9.28 -14.99 10.21
N ASP A 253 -10.24 -15.92 10.28
CA ASP A 253 -10.06 -17.26 10.82
C ASP A 253 -10.00 -18.34 9.73
N HIS A 254 -9.66 -17.96 8.49
CA HIS A 254 -9.41 -18.92 7.41
C HIS A 254 -7.91 -19.01 7.10
N ALA A 255 -7.42 -20.25 7.01
CA ALA A 255 -5.99 -20.55 6.85
C ALA A 255 -5.39 -20.08 5.52
N ASP A 256 -6.23 -19.94 4.48
CA ASP A 256 -5.78 -19.53 3.13
C ASP A 256 -6.15 -18.08 2.75
N SER A 257 -6.81 -17.31 3.63
CA SER A 257 -7.22 -15.94 3.31
C SER A 257 -6.06 -14.95 3.35
N ASP A 258 -4.96 -15.28 4.03
CA ASP A 258 -3.72 -14.51 4.04
C ASP A 258 -3.11 -14.40 2.63
N GLN A 259 -3.21 -15.46 1.83
CA GLN A 259 -2.65 -15.48 0.48
C GLN A 259 -3.30 -14.42 -0.41
N ILE A 260 -4.59 -14.12 -0.19
CA ILE A 260 -5.27 -12.99 -0.85
C ILE A 260 -4.55 -11.69 -0.47
N ALA A 261 -4.38 -11.41 0.83
CA ALA A 261 -3.66 -10.21 1.27
C ALA A 261 -2.22 -10.14 0.74
N VAL A 262 -1.49 -11.25 0.66
CA VAL A 262 -0.14 -11.28 0.07
C VAL A 262 -0.17 -10.96 -1.43
N HIS A 263 -1.17 -11.46 -2.18
CA HIS A 263 -1.38 -11.11 -3.57
C HIS A 263 -1.68 -9.61 -3.75
N GLU A 264 -2.66 -9.09 -3.00
CA GLU A 264 -3.11 -7.70 -3.14
C GLU A 264 -2.02 -6.69 -2.83
N THR A 265 -1.20 -7.00 -1.83
CA THR A 265 -0.04 -6.18 -1.49
C THR A 265 1.02 -6.18 -2.59
N GLY A 266 1.02 -7.18 -3.48
CA GLY A 266 1.76 -7.19 -4.74
C GLY A 266 1.43 -5.99 -5.63
N HIS A 267 0.15 -5.64 -5.74
CA HIS A 267 -0.30 -4.44 -6.45
C HIS A 267 0.04 -3.18 -5.68
N SER A 268 -0.31 -3.09 -4.39
CA SER A 268 -0.15 -1.88 -3.60
C SER A 268 1.31 -1.48 -3.43
N LEU A 269 2.19 -2.42 -3.10
CA LEU A 269 3.60 -2.15 -2.78
C LEU A 269 4.51 -2.36 -3.98
N GLY A 270 4.34 -3.47 -4.70
CA GLY A 270 5.20 -3.83 -5.83
C GLY A 270 4.80 -3.19 -7.16
N LYS A 271 3.60 -2.59 -7.24
CA LYS A 271 2.99 -2.11 -8.50
C LYS A 271 3.01 -3.20 -9.59
N LEU A 272 2.77 -4.44 -9.17
CA LEU A 272 2.71 -5.60 -10.05
C LEU A 272 1.38 -5.63 -10.78
N ALA A 273 1.40 -6.15 -12.01
CA ALA A 273 0.20 -6.53 -12.73
C ALA A 273 -0.20 -7.96 -12.35
N ASP A 274 -1.47 -8.28 -12.61
CA ASP A 274 -1.90 -9.66 -12.67
C ASP A 274 -1.20 -10.44 -13.78
N GLU A 275 -0.86 -11.68 -13.48
CA GLU A 275 -0.19 -12.59 -14.41
C GLU A 275 -1.16 -13.63 -15.01
N TYR A 276 -2.42 -13.64 -14.58
CA TYR A 276 -3.47 -14.43 -15.21
C TYR A 276 -4.14 -13.69 -16.38
N PHE A 277 -4.94 -14.43 -17.14
CA PHE A 277 -5.65 -13.93 -18.31
C PHE A 277 -7.01 -14.61 -18.49
N TYR A 278 -7.86 -13.98 -19.28
CA TYR A 278 -9.18 -14.48 -19.65
C TYR A 278 -9.25 -14.71 -21.17
N PRO A 279 -9.57 -15.93 -21.65
CA PRO A 279 -9.64 -16.23 -23.08
C PRO A 279 -10.43 -15.21 -23.93
N GLU A 280 -11.47 -14.62 -23.35
CA GLU A 280 -12.36 -13.64 -23.97
C GLU A 280 -11.72 -12.26 -24.24
N TYR A 281 -10.59 -11.92 -23.63
CA TYR A 281 -9.92 -10.61 -23.82
C TYR A 281 -9.12 -10.51 -25.14
N GLY A 282 -8.88 -11.64 -25.82
CA GLY A 282 -8.19 -11.65 -27.11
C GLY A 282 -6.72 -11.20 -27.04
N THR A 283 -6.26 -10.39 -27.99
CA THR A 283 -4.86 -9.96 -28.08
C THR A 283 -4.69 -8.53 -27.60
N TYR A 284 -3.76 -8.30 -26.69
CA TYR A 284 -3.35 -6.96 -26.30
C TYR A 284 -2.61 -6.26 -27.45
N THR A 285 -3.06 -5.06 -27.82
CA THR A 285 -2.45 -4.22 -28.87
C THR A 285 -2.05 -2.83 -28.35
N GLY A 286 -2.04 -2.65 -27.02
CA GLY A 286 -1.71 -1.39 -26.38
C GLY A 286 -0.19 -1.14 -26.29
N ALA A 287 0.16 -0.05 -25.60
CA ALA A 287 1.56 0.29 -25.33
C ALA A 287 2.21 -0.68 -24.33
N GLU A 288 3.54 -0.66 -24.25
CA GLU A 288 4.29 -1.41 -23.25
C GLU A 288 3.78 -1.06 -21.83
N PRO A 289 3.36 -2.04 -21.01
CA PRO A 289 2.92 -1.80 -19.63
C PRO A 289 4.02 -1.18 -18.78
N ASP A 290 3.67 -0.48 -17.70
CA ASP A 290 4.66 0.06 -16.76
C ASP A 290 5.08 -0.98 -15.72
N GLU A 291 4.16 -1.91 -15.40
CA GLU A 291 4.29 -2.94 -14.37
C GLU A 291 5.52 -3.83 -14.59
N GLY A 292 6.24 -4.12 -13.51
CA GLY A 292 7.54 -4.80 -13.56
C GLY A 292 7.48 -6.25 -14.06
N ASN A 293 6.32 -6.88 -14.01
CA ASN A 293 6.08 -8.29 -14.36
C ASN A 293 5.16 -8.48 -15.60
N ALA A 294 4.95 -7.44 -16.41
CA ALA A 294 4.25 -7.55 -17.69
C ALA A 294 5.00 -6.83 -18.82
N THR A 295 5.01 -7.41 -20.02
CA THR A 295 5.69 -6.82 -21.18
C THR A 295 5.07 -7.27 -22.51
N THR A 296 5.11 -6.42 -23.54
CA THR A 296 4.81 -6.80 -24.93
C THR A 296 6.02 -7.44 -25.63
N LEU A 297 7.19 -7.42 -24.99
CA LEU A 297 8.46 -7.85 -25.57
C LEU A 297 8.68 -9.36 -25.40
N THR A 298 9.35 -9.98 -26.38
CA THR A 298 9.90 -11.33 -26.22
C THR A 298 11.14 -11.34 -25.32
N ALA A 299 11.56 -12.51 -24.85
CA ALA A 299 12.79 -12.66 -24.06
C ALA A 299 14.04 -12.12 -24.80
N ASP A 300 14.16 -12.41 -26.10
CA ASP A 300 15.25 -11.91 -26.94
C ASP A 300 15.21 -10.39 -27.08
N GLN A 301 14.01 -9.80 -27.26
CA GLN A 301 13.85 -8.36 -27.34
C GLN A 301 14.18 -7.67 -26.02
N MET A 302 13.75 -8.20 -24.87
CA MET A 302 14.13 -7.70 -23.55
C MET A 302 15.65 -7.73 -23.36
N THR A 303 16.30 -8.83 -23.73
CA THR A 303 17.75 -9.01 -23.65
C THR A 303 18.50 -8.01 -24.53
N ALA A 304 18.11 -7.90 -25.79
CA ALA A 304 18.74 -6.98 -26.75
C ALA A 304 18.56 -5.51 -26.37
N GLN A 305 17.38 -5.15 -25.83
CA GLN A 305 17.05 -3.77 -25.45
C GLN A 305 17.44 -3.44 -24.00
N GLN A 306 17.86 -4.43 -23.20
CA GLN A 306 18.12 -4.31 -21.77
C GLN A 306 16.93 -3.70 -20.98
N LYS A 307 15.72 -4.20 -21.27
CA LYS A 307 14.47 -3.72 -20.66
C LYS A 307 13.83 -4.76 -19.74
N LYS A 308 12.93 -4.30 -18.85
CA LYS A 308 12.13 -5.14 -17.96
C LYS A 308 13.04 -6.09 -17.16
N TRP A 309 12.74 -7.38 -17.11
CA TRP A 309 13.47 -8.36 -16.33
C TRP A 309 14.59 -9.09 -17.09
N TYR A 310 15.18 -8.47 -18.10
CA TYR A 310 16.25 -9.12 -18.89
C TYR A 310 17.40 -9.70 -18.05
N ARG A 311 17.70 -9.10 -16.89
CA ARG A 311 18.74 -9.54 -15.95
C ARG A 311 18.42 -10.87 -15.25
N TRP A 312 17.18 -11.32 -15.37
CA TRP A 312 16.66 -12.52 -14.75
C TRP A 312 16.43 -13.65 -15.75
N ILE A 313 16.40 -13.39 -17.06
CA ILE A 313 16.14 -14.40 -18.10
C ILE A 313 17.07 -15.61 -17.93
N GLY A 314 16.47 -16.81 -17.97
CA GLY A 314 17.13 -18.10 -17.83
C GLY A 314 17.40 -18.54 -16.38
N GLN A 315 17.08 -17.72 -15.38
CA GLN A 315 17.29 -18.09 -13.97
C GLN A 315 16.11 -18.87 -13.41
N THR A 316 16.41 -19.87 -12.59
CA THR A 316 15.39 -20.55 -11.78
C THR A 316 14.84 -19.57 -10.75
N SER A 317 13.51 -19.48 -10.70
CA SER A 317 12.76 -18.55 -9.88
C SER A 317 12.14 -19.26 -8.67
N PRO A 318 11.98 -18.59 -7.52
CA PRO A 318 11.49 -19.22 -6.29
C PRO A 318 10.08 -19.82 -6.38
N ASP A 319 9.23 -19.34 -7.30
CA ASP A 319 7.94 -19.93 -7.65
C ASP A 319 8.03 -21.33 -8.32
N GLY A 320 9.25 -21.80 -8.59
CA GLY A 320 9.57 -23.07 -9.24
C GLY A 320 9.75 -22.99 -10.76
N GLY A 321 9.42 -21.84 -11.38
CA GLY A 321 9.59 -21.61 -12.80
C GLY A 321 11.02 -21.22 -13.22
N THR A 322 11.26 -21.15 -14.54
CA THR A 322 12.44 -20.49 -15.10
C THR A 322 12.01 -19.15 -15.69
N VAL A 323 12.72 -18.07 -15.38
CA VAL A 323 12.37 -16.74 -15.89
C VAL A 323 12.58 -16.70 -17.40
N GLY A 324 11.54 -16.29 -18.12
CA GLY A 324 11.50 -16.18 -19.58
C GLY A 324 10.49 -15.10 -19.99
N ALA A 325 9.78 -15.34 -21.09
CA ALA A 325 8.65 -14.53 -21.53
C ALA A 325 7.53 -15.49 -21.92
N TYR A 326 6.56 -15.67 -21.02
CA TYR A 326 5.46 -16.62 -21.19
C TYR A 326 4.23 -15.85 -21.65
N GLU A 327 3.72 -16.16 -22.84
CA GLU A 327 2.56 -15.45 -23.38
C GLU A 327 1.32 -15.67 -22.49
N GLY A 328 0.57 -14.59 -22.30
CA GLY A 328 -0.59 -14.51 -21.41
C GLY A 328 -0.27 -13.81 -20.09
N GLY A 329 -1.03 -12.78 -19.77
CA GLY A 329 -0.92 -12.00 -18.53
C GLY A 329 -1.64 -10.67 -18.66
N ARG A 330 -1.81 -9.95 -17.55
CA ARG A 330 -2.53 -8.68 -17.48
C ARG A 330 -3.90 -8.78 -18.16
N TYR A 331 -4.63 -9.86 -17.87
CA TYR A 331 -5.95 -10.21 -18.42
C TYR A 331 -5.95 -10.72 -19.88
N TYR A 332 -4.92 -10.46 -20.68
CA TYR A 332 -4.89 -10.83 -22.09
C TYR A 332 -4.19 -12.17 -22.35
N PRO A 333 -4.81 -13.12 -23.08
CA PRO A 333 -4.18 -14.40 -23.42
C PRO A 333 -3.06 -14.27 -24.46
N LYS A 334 -2.98 -13.16 -25.21
CA LYS A 334 -1.97 -12.92 -26.26
C LYS A 334 -1.44 -11.49 -26.23
N GLY A 335 -0.22 -11.29 -26.69
CA GLY A 335 0.40 -9.96 -26.85
C GLY A 335 0.98 -9.36 -25.56
N ILE A 336 0.81 -10.01 -24.41
CA ILE A 336 1.50 -9.73 -23.16
C ILE A 336 2.24 -11.00 -22.71
N ASN A 337 3.45 -10.83 -22.19
CA ASN A 337 4.23 -11.88 -21.56
C ASN A 337 4.38 -11.61 -20.06
N ARG A 338 4.28 -12.67 -19.27
CA ARG A 338 4.62 -12.74 -17.84
C ARG A 338 6.00 -13.41 -17.64
N PRO A 339 6.65 -13.24 -16.48
CA PRO A 339 8.05 -13.65 -16.31
C PRO A 339 8.26 -15.14 -16.12
N THR A 340 7.34 -15.86 -15.49
CA THR A 340 7.42 -17.31 -15.24
C THR A 340 6.10 -17.97 -15.66
N ASP A 341 6.06 -19.31 -15.71
CA ASP A 341 4.77 -19.95 -16.00
C ASP A 341 3.73 -19.61 -14.92
N ASN A 342 4.11 -19.58 -13.65
CA ASN A 342 3.19 -19.25 -12.56
C ASN A 342 3.88 -18.43 -11.46
N SER A 343 3.11 -17.72 -10.65
CA SER A 343 3.57 -16.99 -9.46
C SER A 343 2.35 -16.65 -8.60
N ILE A 344 2.55 -16.05 -7.43
CA ILE A 344 1.42 -15.58 -6.61
C ILE A 344 0.52 -14.59 -7.35
N MET A 345 1.07 -13.80 -8.30
CA MET A 345 0.29 -12.87 -9.13
C MET A 345 -0.57 -13.58 -10.20
N ARG A 346 -0.51 -14.91 -10.27
CA ARG A 346 -1.34 -15.74 -11.16
C ARG A 346 -2.18 -16.74 -10.38
N THR A 347 -1.65 -17.35 -9.33
CA THR A 347 -2.33 -18.35 -8.51
C THR A 347 -1.84 -18.25 -7.07
N LEU A 348 -2.76 -18.19 -6.11
CA LEU A 348 -2.43 -18.11 -4.69
C LEU A 348 -1.63 -19.34 -4.19
N GLY A 349 -0.98 -19.19 -3.04
CA GLY A 349 -0.18 -20.26 -2.43
C GLY A 349 1.17 -20.51 -3.12
N ARG A 350 1.63 -19.57 -3.94
CA ARG A 350 2.93 -19.60 -4.62
C ARG A 350 3.82 -18.46 -4.13
N GLU A 351 5.12 -18.55 -4.41
CA GLU A 351 6.01 -17.42 -4.22
C GLU A 351 5.87 -16.38 -5.35
N PHE A 352 6.32 -15.15 -5.10
CA PHE A 352 6.57 -14.18 -6.16
C PHE A 352 7.66 -14.70 -7.11
N SER A 353 7.52 -14.40 -8.39
CA SER A 353 8.58 -14.59 -9.38
C SER A 353 9.79 -13.69 -9.05
N LEU A 354 11.00 -13.98 -9.56
CA LEU A 354 12.17 -13.12 -9.32
C LEU A 354 11.94 -11.65 -9.68
N PRO A 355 11.32 -11.31 -10.84
CA PRO A 355 10.95 -9.93 -11.14
C PRO A 355 9.92 -9.35 -10.16
N GLY A 356 8.93 -10.17 -9.74
CA GLY A 356 7.97 -9.81 -8.71
C GLY A 356 8.63 -9.49 -7.37
N ARG A 357 9.51 -10.37 -6.88
CA ARG A 357 10.26 -10.18 -5.63
C ARG A 357 11.15 -8.94 -5.69
N GLU A 358 11.82 -8.69 -6.81
CA GLU A 358 12.62 -7.48 -7.01
C GLU A 358 11.76 -6.21 -6.87
N ALA A 359 10.60 -6.18 -7.52
CA ALA A 359 9.67 -5.05 -7.44
C ALA A 359 9.12 -4.87 -6.02
N MET A 360 8.77 -5.96 -5.33
CA MET A 360 8.30 -5.92 -3.94
C MET A 360 9.36 -5.35 -3.00
N ILE A 361 10.62 -5.80 -3.09
CA ILE A 361 11.71 -5.26 -2.26
C ILE A 361 11.91 -3.76 -2.55
N ALA A 362 11.83 -3.34 -3.81
CA ALA A 362 11.88 -1.93 -4.16
C ALA A 362 10.73 -1.13 -3.56
N GLY A 363 9.51 -1.67 -3.61
CA GLY A 363 8.31 -1.10 -2.97
C GLY A 363 8.46 -0.97 -1.47
N PHE A 364 8.96 -1.99 -0.77
CA PHE A 364 9.21 -1.89 0.68
C PHE A 364 10.15 -0.72 1.00
N ASN A 365 11.18 -0.52 0.19
CA ASN A 365 12.18 0.54 0.38
C ASN A 365 11.75 1.90 -0.21
N SER A 366 10.59 2.01 -0.87
CA SER A 366 10.01 3.32 -1.20
C SER A 366 9.24 3.91 -0.02
N HIS A 367 8.75 3.06 0.88
CA HIS A 367 8.02 3.44 2.10
C HIS A 367 8.92 3.41 3.35
N ALA A 368 9.75 2.38 3.49
CA ALA A 368 10.67 2.22 4.63
C ALA A 368 12.11 2.63 4.30
N SER A 369 12.87 2.90 5.36
CA SER A 369 14.31 3.17 5.26
C SER A 369 15.14 1.94 5.63
N VAL A 370 16.20 1.68 4.86
CA VAL A 370 17.21 0.64 5.18
C VAL A 370 17.95 0.97 6.48
N LEU A 371 17.96 2.25 6.89
CA LEU A 371 18.62 2.74 8.09
C LEU A 371 17.67 3.57 8.93
N SER A 372 17.13 2.98 10.00
CA SER A 372 16.33 3.70 10.98
C SER A 372 17.15 4.08 12.22
N SER A 373 16.73 5.12 12.92
CA SER A 373 17.34 5.53 14.20
C SER A 373 16.30 6.07 15.15
N ARG A 374 16.41 5.68 16.43
CA ARG A 374 15.62 6.30 17.51
C ARG A 374 16.23 7.62 17.98
N THR A 375 17.48 7.88 17.62
CA THR A 375 18.17 9.13 17.96
C THR A 375 17.82 10.20 16.92
N ALA A 376 17.07 11.23 17.33
CA ALA A 376 16.67 12.32 16.44
C ALA A 376 17.88 13.02 15.80
N THR A 377 17.80 13.30 14.50
CA THR A 377 18.83 14.02 13.73
C THR A 377 18.65 15.55 13.78
N THR A 378 17.54 16.02 14.33
CA THR A 378 17.14 17.44 14.37
C THR A 378 17.80 18.23 15.50
N THR A 379 18.28 17.55 16.54
CA THR A 379 18.95 18.16 17.69
C THR A 379 20.44 17.84 17.69
N ALA A 380 21.27 18.81 18.05
CA ALA A 380 22.69 18.58 18.23
C ALA A 380 22.94 17.61 19.41
N LEU A 381 23.80 16.63 19.19
CA LEU A 381 24.16 15.62 20.17
C LEU A 381 25.43 16.03 20.92
N LYS A 382 25.50 15.67 22.21
CA LYS A 382 26.75 15.70 22.96
C LYS A 382 27.66 14.56 22.50
N ARG A 383 28.96 14.72 22.71
CA ARG A 383 29.96 13.68 22.39
C ARG A 383 29.70 12.32 23.04
N SER A 384 29.10 12.32 24.22
CA SER A 384 28.76 11.12 25.01
C SER A 384 27.39 10.53 24.67
N ALA A 385 26.59 11.18 23.84
CA ALA A 385 25.25 10.71 23.50
C ALA A 385 25.32 9.39 22.71
N GLY A 386 24.51 8.42 23.12
CA GLY A 386 24.34 7.17 22.40
C GLY A 386 23.57 7.38 21.10
N ILE A 387 24.12 6.88 20.00
CA ILE A 387 23.43 6.76 18.72
C ILE A 387 23.15 5.28 18.48
N GLN A 388 21.87 4.94 18.36
CA GLN A 388 21.40 3.60 18.06
C GLN A 388 20.71 3.58 16.70
N VAL A 389 21.14 2.68 15.82
CA VAL A 389 20.57 2.50 14.48
C VAL A 389 20.11 1.07 14.28
N SER A 390 19.09 0.89 13.44
CA SER A 390 18.66 -0.42 12.97
C SER A 390 18.83 -0.51 11.45
N VAL A 391 19.27 -1.69 11.01
CA VAL A 391 19.47 -2.03 9.60
C VAL A 391 19.05 -3.49 9.39
N PRO A 392 18.51 -3.86 8.21
CA PRO A 392 18.18 -5.24 7.90
C PRO A 392 19.45 -6.11 7.87
N LYS A 393 19.28 -7.43 8.02
CA LYS A 393 20.41 -8.37 8.11
C LYS A 393 21.30 -8.37 6.86
N SER A 394 20.71 -8.10 5.70
CA SER A 394 21.38 -8.01 4.39
C SER A 394 22.18 -6.71 4.21
N ALA A 395 22.03 -5.72 5.09
CA ALA A 395 22.66 -4.42 4.93
C ALA A 395 24.04 -4.32 5.57
N SER A 396 24.95 -3.71 4.81
CA SER A 396 26.21 -3.20 5.34
C SER A 396 25.98 -1.84 6.01
N LEU A 397 26.63 -1.59 7.14
CA LEU A 397 26.56 -0.32 7.88
C LEU A 397 27.95 0.29 8.00
N LYS A 398 28.08 1.55 7.60
CA LYS A 398 29.31 2.34 7.66
C LYS A 398 29.12 3.62 8.46
N TRP A 399 30.19 4.07 9.10
CA TRP A 399 30.20 5.30 9.89
C TRP A 399 31.23 6.30 9.36
N TYR A 400 30.89 7.58 9.48
CA TYR A 400 31.72 8.69 9.02
C TYR A 400 31.74 9.81 10.06
N VAL A 401 32.89 10.46 10.23
CA VAL A 401 33.04 11.72 10.96
C VAL A 401 33.55 12.77 9.98
N ASP A 402 32.79 13.86 9.81
CA ASP A 402 33.10 14.95 8.87
C ASP A 402 33.44 14.47 7.45
N GLY A 403 32.76 13.39 7.03
CA GLY A 403 32.93 12.76 5.72
C GLY A 403 34.06 11.73 5.64
N ALA A 404 34.90 11.59 6.65
CA ALA A 404 35.94 10.56 6.71
C ALA A 404 35.39 9.25 7.31
N GLU A 405 35.63 8.11 6.65
CA GLU A 405 35.13 6.79 7.10
C GLU A 405 35.85 6.33 8.38
N VAL A 406 35.08 5.91 9.37
CA VAL A 406 35.56 5.31 10.62
C VAL A 406 35.45 3.80 10.50
N THR A 407 36.40 3.17 9.81
CA THR A 407 36.36 1.74 9.47
C THR A 407 36.24 0.82 10.68
N ALA A 408 36.85 1.19 11.82
CA ALA A 408 36.77 0.47 13.09
C ALA A 408 35.36 0.47 13.73
N ALA A 409 34.43 1.28 13.21
CA ALA A 409 33.04 1.34 13.65
C ALA A 409 32.07 0.69 12.67
N ASN A 410 32.51 0.26 11.48
CA ASN A 410 31.65 -0.40 10.50
C ASN A 410 30.93 -1.61 11.12
N GLY A 411 29.63 -1.75 10.84
CA GLY A 411 28.77 -2.79 11.39
C GLY A 411 28.25 -2.52 12.82
N LYS A 412 28.80 -1.55 13.57
CA LYS A 412 28.33 -1.25 14.93
C LYS A 412 26.96 -0.54 14.87
N LYS A 413 25.94 -1.17 15.47
CA LYS A 413 24.57 -0.61 15.57
C LYS A 413 24.40 0.40 16.72
N SER A 414 25.35 0.46 17.64
CA SER A 414 25.36 1.41 18.76
C SER A 414 26.76 2.00 18.91
N VAL A 415 26.84 3.32 18.92
CA VAL A 415 28.09 4.10 19.03
C VAL A 415 27.85 5.38 19.83
N THR A 416 28.92 6.05 20.24
CA THR A 416 28.88 7.47 20.62
C THR A 416 29.79 8.28 19.73
N PRO A 417 29.54 9.58 19.49
CA PRO A 417 30.46 10.42 18.74
C PRO A 417 31.90 10.37 19.25
N ALA A 418 32.10 10.30 20.57
CA ALA A 418 33.43 10.12 21.17
C ALA A 418 34.11 8.81 20.71
N THR A 419 33.40 7.68 20.71
CA THR A 419 33.95 6.39 20.23
C THR A 419 34.23 6.36 18.73
N LEU A 420 33.61 7.26 17.96
CA LEU A 420 33.87 7.46 16.54
C LEU A 420 35.08 8.37 16.28
N GLY A 421 35.71 8.91 17.32
CA GLY A 421 36.89 9.76 17.19
C GLY A 421 36.57 11.23 16.90
N VAL A 422 35.33 11.69 17.12
CA VAL A 422 35.03 13.13 17.09
C VAL A 422 36.00 13.84 18.06
N PRO A 423 36.57 15.03 17.76
CA PRO A 423 37.41 15.82 18.67
C PRO A 423 36.65 16.65 19.72
N SER A 424 37.25 16.88 20.90
CA SER A 424 36.67 17.74 21.96
C SER A 424 37.17 19.19 21.85
N ASP A 425 37.30 19.72 20.64
CA ASP A 425 37.95 21.00 20.33
C ASP A 425 37.00 22.21 20.38
N GLY A 426 35.72 21.99 20.68
CA GLY A 426 34.70 23.04 20.73
C GLY A 426 34.05 23.35 19.38
N ALA A 427 34.52 22.72 18.29
CA ALA A 427 33.89 22.84 16.99
C ALA A 427 32.61 21.97 16.90
N THR A 428 31.76 22.31 15.94
CA THR A 428 30.64 21.44 15.57
C THR A 428 31.11 20.42 14.54
N HIS A 429 30.87 19.15 14.82
CA HIS A 429 31.19 18.03 13.93
C HIS A 429 29.93 17.35 13.41
N THR A 430 30.11 16.50 12.42
CA THR A 430 29.04 15.65 11.87
C THR A 430 29.40 14.19 11.99
N VAL A 431 28.45 13.41 12.50
CA VAL A 431 28.51 11.94 12.49
C VAL A 431 27.48 11.46 11.48
N THR A 432 27.89 10.63 10.53
CA THR A 432 26.98 10.04 9.54
C THR A 432 27.04 8.52 9.58
N ALA A 433 25.89 7.87 9.71
CA ALA A 433 25.70 6.46 9.43
C ALA A 433 25.19 6.31 7.99
N LYS A 434 25.71 5.34 7.25
CA LYS A 434 25.23 4.97 5.91
C LYS A 434 25.01 3.47 5.85
N ALA A 435 23.83 3.04 5.43
CA ALA A 435 23.53 1.63 5.21
C ALA A 435 23.21 1.36 3.75
N THR A 436 23.63 0.20 3.26
CA THR A 436 23.30 -0.30 1.93
C THR A 436 22.92 -1.76 2.03
N ASP A 437 21.71 -2.10 1.59
CA ASP A 437 21.27 -3.49 1.42
C ASP A 437 21.97 -4.13 0.20
N GLY A 438 22.74 -5.17 0.49
CA GLY A 438 23.53 -5.92 -0.47
C GLY A 438 22.77 -7.03 -1.22
N THR A 439 21.46 -7.19 -1.01
CA THR A 439 20.70 -8.32 -1.55
C THR A 439 20.93 -8.55 -3.05
N ASN A 440 21.01 -9.82 -3.44
CA ASN A 440 21.08 -10.24 -4.83
C ASN A 440 19.69 -10.36 -5.47
N ALA A 441 18.62 -10.23 -4.69
CA ALA A 441 17.23 -10.23 -5.16
C ALA A 441 16.83 -8.92 -5.86
N VAL A 442 17.73 -7.91 -5.88
CA VAL A 442 17.56 -6.67 -6.64
C VAL A 442 18.80 -6.43 -7.52
N LYS A 443 18.63 -6.56 -8.82
CA LYS A 443 19.65 -6.38 -9.86
C LYS A 443 19.50 -5.08 -10.63
N ASP A 444 18.30 -4.50 -10.71
CA ASP A 444 18.10 -3.25 -11.43
C ASP A 444 18.84 -2.09 -10.71
N PRO A 445 19.81 -1.43 -11.38
CA PRO A 445 20.58 -0.34 -10.76
C PRO A 445 19.74 0.87 -10.35
N ALA A 446 18.58 1.11 -10.97
CA ALA A 446 17.65 2.15 -10.56
C ALA A 446 16.96 1.77 -9.24
N LEU A 447 16.48 0.53 -9.12
CA LEU A 447 15.84 0.03 -7.89
C LEU A 447 16.85 -0.09 -6.75
N ARG A 448 18.08 -0.51 -7.02
CA ARG A 448 19.16 -0.56 -6.01
C ARG A 448 19.44 0.77 -5.32
N LYS A 449 19.08 1.91 -5.91
CA LYS A 449 19.23 3.23 -5.27
C LYS A 449 18.31 3.40 -4.06
N LEU A 450 17.16 2.72 -4.05
CA LEU A 450 16.23 2.71 -2.91
C LEU A 450 16.80 1.93 -1.73
N LEU A 451 17.71 0.99 -1.99
CA LEU A 451 18.31 0.10 -0.99
C LEU A 451 19.55 0.73 -0.31
N THR A 452 19.61 2.06 -0.22
CA THR A 452 20.71 2.77 0.45
C THR A 452 20.22 4.03 1.13
N ASP A 453 20.57 4.18 2.39
CA ASP A 453 20.18 5.32 3.21
C ASP A 453 21.33 5.85 4.06
N SER A 454 21.18 7.10 4.50
CA SER A 454 22.09 7.71 5.47
C SER A 454 21.34 8.52 6.51
N ARG A 455 21.93 8.63 7.70
CA ARG A 455 21.48 9.51 8.79
C ARG A 455 22.68 10.30 9.29
N THR A 456 22.50 11.61 9.47
CA THR A 456 23.56 12.52 9.90
C THR A 456 23.12 13.28 11.15
N TRP A 457 23.97 13.27 12.16
CA TRP A 457 23.80 14.01 13.40
C TRP A 457 24.85 15.11 13.50
N LYS A 458 24.43 16.29 13.95
CA LYS A 458 25.35 17.34 14.38
C LYS A 458 25.81 17.02 15.80
N VAL A 459 27.09 17.20 16.07
CA VAL A 459 27.69 16.97 17.37
C VAL A 459 28.32 18.27 17.85
N THR A 460 27.91 18.72 19.03
CA THR A 460 28.49 19.88 19.72
C THR A 460 29.04 19.42 21.06
N ASN A 461 30.01 20.17 21.60
CA ASN A 461 30.55 19.88 22.92
C ASN A 461 29.49 19.89 24.02
#